data_AF-A0A5B7HFZ1-F1
#
_entry.id   AF-A0A5B7HFZ1-F1
#
_cell.length_a   1.000
_cell.length_b   1.000
_cell.length_c   1.000
_cell.angle_alpha   90.00
_cell.angle_beta   90.00
_cell.angle_gamma   90.00
#
_symmetry.space_group_name_H-M   'P 1'
#
loop_
_entity.id
_entity.type
_entity.pdbx_description
1 polymer ?
#
loop_
_entity_poly.entity_id
_entity_poly.type
_entity_poly.pdbx_seq_one_letter_code
_entity_poly.pdbx_strand_id
1 'polypeptide(L)'
;MLVWQARVEKLPAGVDVTLPLLQAKIVDADPTVENSVKSIFLASALQRFVTSIVKLPQTKYYRAHSMHNLAQEIGLPMHLVDLRNELVHGHGGWTGGETVHRALDTAFKWIKVTCLLYKFMFAVL
;
A
#
# COMPACT_ATOMS: atom_id res chain seq x y z
N MET A 1 8.74 3.40 14.99
CA MET A 1 7.84 4.30 14.21
C MET A 1 6.52 4.62 14.90
N LEU A 2 6.05 3.85 15.88
CA LEU A 2 4.79 4.12 16.61
C LEU A 2 4.81 5.42 17.46
N VAL A 3 5.99 5.84 17.91
CA VAL A 3 6.17 7.05 18.72
C VAL A 3 5.74 8.31 17.95
N TRP A 4 5.90 8.36 16.62
CA TRP A 4 5.47 9.50 15.81
C TRP A 4 3.96 9.52 15.61
N GLN A 5 3.33 8.35 15.43
CA GLN A 5 1.86 8.24 15.40
C GLN A 5 1.21 8.73 16.70
N ALA A 6 1.87 8.50 17.84
CA ALA A 6 1.38 8.97 19.14
C ALA A 6 1.59 10.48 19.37
N ARG A 7 2.41 11.15 18.55
CA ARG A 7 2.82 12.55 18.76
C ARG A 7 2.33 13.52 17.68
N VAL A 8 1.91 13.00 16.53
CA VAL A 8 1.47 13.80 15.39
C VAL A 8 0.06 13.36 15.02
N GLU A 9 -0.86 14.31 14.94
CA GLU A 9 -2.28 14.04 14.62
C GLU A 9 -2.46 13.36 13.26
N LYS A 10 -1.59 13.69 12.30
CA LYS A 10 -1.59 13.09 10.97
C LYS A 10 -0.16 12.86 10.48
N LEU A 11 0.17 11.61 10.19
CA LEU A 11 1.46 11.28 9.58
C LEU A 11 1.51 11.75 8.12
N PRO A 12 2.69 12.15 7.62
CA PRO A 12 2.89 12.32 6.19
C PRO A 12 2.51 11.04 5.46
N ALA A 13 1.76 11.17 4.37
CA ALA A 13 1.21 10.02 3.65
C ALA A 13 2.27 8.99 3.25
N GLY A 14 3.48 9.43 2.90
CA GLY A 14 4.59 8.52 2.58
C GLY A 14 5.00 7.64 3.76
N VAL A 15 5.00 8.18 4.97
CA VAL A 15 5.30 7.43 6.21
C VAL A 15 4.14 6.48 6.54
N ASP A 16 2.91 6.95 6.42
CA ASP A 16 1.71 6.19 6.72
C ASP A 16 1.57 4.95 5.82
N VAL A 17 1.91 5.06 4.53
CA VAL A 17 1.84 3.93 3.59
C VAL A 17 3.06 3.01 3.65
N THR A 18 4.24 3.52 4.00
CA THR A 18 5.47 2.70 4.08
C THR A 18 5.53 1.85 5.34
N LEU A 19 4.95 2.31 6.45
CA LEU A 19 5.00 1.61 7.72
C LEU A 19 4.35 0.20 7.66
N PRO A 20 3.09 0.03 7.19
CA PRO A 20 2.47 -1.28 7.06
C PRO A 20 3.23 -2.22 6.11
N LEU A 21 3.80 -1.67 5.03
CA LEU A 21 4.60 -2.43 4.08
C LEU A 21 5.87 -3.00 4.74
N LEU A 22 6.55 -2.19 5.55
CA LEU A 22 7.75 -2.62 6.28
C LEU A 22 7.42 -3.65 7.35
N GLN A 23 6.33 -3.44 8.09
CA GLN A 23 5.84 -4.41 9.08
C GLN A 23 5.55 -5.76 8.44
N ALA A 24 4.90 -5.77 7.26
CA ALA A 24 4.64 -7.00 6.54
C ALA A 24 5.93 -7.72 6.12
N LYS A 25 6.95 -7.00 5.64
CA LYS A 25 8.26 -7.60 5.32
C LYS A 25 8.98 -8.18 6.55
N ILE A 26 8.87 -7.54 7.71
CA ILE A 26 9.47 -8.05 8.95
C ILE A 26 8.79 -9.35 9.37
N VAL A 27 7.45 -9.37 9.37
CA VAL A 27 6.66 -10.57 9.71
C VAL A 27 6.91 -11.70 8.71
N ASP A 28 7.08 -11.37 7.44
CA ASP A 28 7.37 -12.34 6.38
C ASP A 28 8.74 -13.00 6.53
N ALA A 29 9.75 -12.22 6.92
CA ALA A 29 11.11 -12.70 7.17
C ALA A 29 11.24 -13.54 8.45
N ASP A 30 10.29 -13.44 9.39
CA ASP A 30 10.31 -14.18 10.65
C ASP A 30 9.96 -15.66 10.42
N PRO A 31 10.87 -16.62 10.64
CA PRO A 31 10.59 -18.04 10.43
C PRO A 31 9.65 -18.63 11.49
N THR A 32 9.42 -17.94 12.61
CA THR A 32 8.57 -18.42 13.71
C THR A 32 7.08 -18.16 13.47
N VAL A 33 6.75 -17.28 12.53
CA VAL A 33 5.37 -16.90 12.22
C VAL A 33 4.76 -17.89 11.22
N GLU A 34 3.53 -18.33 11.49
CA GLU A 34 2.79 -19.20 10.59
C GLU A 34 2.53 -18.55 9.22
N ASN A 35 2.64 -19.32 8.14
CA ASN A 35 2.43 -18.82 6.78
C ASN A 35 1.05 -18.17 6.58
N SER A 36 -0.01 -18.68 7.22
CA SER A 36 -1.35 -18.11 7.16
C SER A 36 -1.38 -16.67 7.71
N VAL A 37 -0.66 -16.44 8.82
CA VAL A 37 -0.53 -15.12 9.45
C VAL A 37 0.30 -14.20 8.57
N LYS A 38 1.45 -14.65 8.06
CA LYS A 38 2.26 -13.86 7.09
C LYS A 38 1.40 -13.39 5.93
N SER A 39 0.65 -14.34 5.37
CA SER A 39 -0.30 -14.11 4.31
C SER A 39 -1.27 -12.95 4.64
N ILE A 40 -1.92 -12.98 5.80
CA ILE A 40 -2.84 -11.91 6.22
C ILE A 40 -2.12 -10.55 6.32
N PHE A 41 -0.92 -10.51 6.88
CA PHE A 41 -0.13 -9.27 7.01
C PHE A 41 0.25 -8.68 5.64
N LEU A 42 0.70 -9.52 4.70
CA LEU A 42 1.06 -9.12 3.34
C LEU A 42 -0.15 -8.57 2.58
N ALA A 43 -1.28 -9.28 2.64
CA ALA A 43 -2.53 -8.85 2.00
C ALA A 43 -3.05 -7.52 2.58
N SER A 44 -3.06 -7.40 3.91
CA SER A 44 -3.49 -6.19 4.61
C SER A 44 -2.62 -4.98 4.26
N ALA A 45 -1.30 -5.18 4.20
CA ALA A 45 -0.36 -4.11 3.85
C ALA A 45 -0.56 -3.64 2.40
N LEU A 46 -0.72 -4.56 1.44
CA LEU A 46 -0.99 -4.21 0.05
C LEU A 46 -2.33 -3.48 -0.11
N GLN A 47 -3.39 -3.98 0.54
CA GLN A 47 -4.71 -3.35 0.50
C GLN A 47 -4.65 -1.91 1.03
N ARG A 48 -3.99 -1.69 2.18
CA ARG A 48 -3.81 -0.36 2.78
C ARG A 48 -3.00 0.56 1.87
N PHE A 49 -1.88 0.07 1.33
CA PHE A 49 -1.04 0.83 0.42
C PHE A 49 -1.83 1.36 -0.79
N VAL A 50 -2.48 0.47 -1.55
CA VAL A 50 -3.23 0.87 -2.75
C VAL A 50 -4.37 1.81 -2.38
N THR A 51 -5.15 1.49 -1.34
CA THR A 51 -6.30 2.31 -0.92
C THR A 51 -5.88 3.71 -0.49
N SER A 52 -4.77 3.85 0.24
CA SER A 52 -4.29 5.16 0.70
C SER A 52 -3.67 5.96 -0.46
N ILE A 53 -2.83 5.33 -1.28
CA ILE A 53 -2.12 6.01 -2.38
C ILE A 53 -3.07 6.60 -3.42
N VAL A 54 -4.07 5.84 -3.87
CA VAL A 54 -5.02 6.35 -4.89
C VAL A 54 -5.91 7.48 -4.38
N LYS A 55 -6.02 7.63 -3.05
CA LYS A 55 -6.80 8.70 -2.42
C LYS A 55 -6.01 9.97 -2.16
N LEU A 56 -4.67 9.93 -2.21
CA LEU A 56 -3.83 11.10 -1.94
C LEU A 56 -4.09 12.31 -2.87
N PRO A 57 -4.30 12.13 -4.18
CA PRO A 57 -4.59 13.24 -5.08
C PRO A 57 -6.00 13.80 -4.94
N GLN A 58 -6.88 13.17 -4.15
CA GLN A 58 -8.26 13.61 -4.00
C GLN A 58 -8.33 14.91 -3.21
N THR A 59 -8.30 16.03 -3.93
CA THR A 59 -8.72 17.32 -3.40
C THR A 59 -10.23 17.29 -3.15
N LYS A 60 -10.71 18.10 -2.20
CA LYS A 60 -12.09 18.11 -1.63
C LYS A 60 -13.26 18.13 -2.64
N TYR A 61 -13.01 18.28 -3.94
CA TYR A 61 -14.02 18.31 -5.00
C TYR A 61 -14.20 16.93 -5.63
N TYR A 62 -15.15 16.20 -5.05
CA TYR A 62 -15.61 14.88 -5.45
C TYR A 62 -16.01 14.82 -6.94
N ARG A 63 -15.22 14.11 -7.74
CA ARG A 63 -15.74 13.26 -8.80
C ARG A 63 -15.51 11.82 -8.36
N ALA A 64 -16.55 10.99 -8.42
CA ALA A 64 -16.47 9.56 -8.16
C ALA A 64 -15.66 8.87 -9.28
N HIS A 65 -14.34 9.08 -9.30
CA HIS A 65 -13.46 8.36 -10.19
C HIS A 65 -13.22 6.96 -9.63
N SER A 66 -13.19 5.96 -10.51
CA SER A 66 -12.83 4.59 -10.14
C SER A 66 -11.40 4.56 -9.59
N MET A 67 -11.10 3.57 -8.75
CA MET A 67 -9.73 3.35 -8.24
C MET A 67 -8.72 3.18 -9.38
N HIS A 68 -9.12 2.55 -10.47
CA HIS A 68 -8.31 2.40 -11.68
C HIS A 68 -7.96 3.74 -12.33
N ASN A 69 -8.93 4.65 -12.48
CA ASN A 69 -8.68 5.96 -13.08
C ASN A 69 -7.70 6.77 -12.22
N LEU A 70 -7.90 6.77 -10.90
CA LEU A 70 -7.01 7.47 -9.97
C LEU A 70 -5.60 6.87 -9.96
N ALA A 71 -5.50 5.54 -10.00
CA ALA A 71 -4.22 4.85 -10.09
C ALA A 71 -3.50 5.18 -11.41
N GLN A 72 -4.23 5.34 -12.51
CA GLN A 72 -3.67 5.70 -13.80
C GLN A 72 -3.10 7.12 -13.78
N GLU A 73 -3.83 8.07 -13.18
CA GLU A 73 -3.40 9.47 -13.04
C GLU A 73 -2.07 9.62 -12.29
N ILE A 74 -1.85 8.80 -11.26
CA ILE A 74 -0.61 8.82 -10.46
C ILE A 74 0.47 7.87 -11.00
N GLY A 75 0.22 7.16 -12.09
CA GLY A 75 1.14 6.16 -12.63
C GLY A 75 1.39 4.98 -11.69
N LEU A 76 0.41 4.61 -10.85
CA LEU A 76 0.47 3.40 -10.05
C LEU A 76 0.27 2.18 -10.97
N PRO A 77 1.08 1.11 -10.86
CA PRO A 77 0.89 -0.08 -11.69
C PRO A 77 -0.49 -0.73 -11.48
N MET A 78 -1.24 -0.93 -12.58
CA MET A 78 -2.62 -1.45 -12.54
C MET A 78 -2.73 -2.82 -11.86
N HIS A 79 -1.74 -3.70 -12.04
CA HIS A 79 -1.73 -5.03 -11.41
C HIS A 79 -1.81 -4.97 -9.86
N LEU A 80 -1.37 -3.87 -9.23
CA LEU A 80 -1.53 -3.69 -7.78
C LEU A 80 -2.99 -3.36 -7.41
N VAL A 81 -3.68 -2.60 -8.25
CA VAL A 81 -5.11 -2.26 -8.08
C VAL A 81 -5.96 -3.50 -8.27
N ASP A 82 -5.68 -4.28 -9.31
CA ASP A 82 -6.39 -5.53 -9.60
C ASP A 82 -6.20 -6.54 -8.46
N LEU A 83 -4.96 -6.75 -8.02
CA LEU A 83 -4.67 -7.65 -6.90
C LEU A 83 -5.31 -7.17 -5.60
N ARG A 84 -5.36 -5.86 -5.33
CA ARG A 84 -6.11 -5.34 -4.17
C ARG A 84 -7.60 -5.66 -4.28
N ASN A 85 -8.20 -5.57 -5.47
CA ASN A 85 -9.60 -5.89 -5.65
C ASN A 85 -9.88 -7.38 -5.46
N GLU A 86 -8.99 -8.24 -5.94
CA GLU A 86 -9.03 -9.68 -5.67
C GLU A 86 -8.90 -9.98 -4.17
N LEU A 87 -8.03 -9.27 -3.45
CA LEU A 87 -7.86 -9.45 -2.00
C LEU A 87 -9.10 -9.03 -1.19
N VAL A 88 -9.86 -8.03 -1.65
CA VAL A 88 -11.02 -7.49 -0.93
C VAL A 88 -12.32 -8.17 -1.32
N HIS A 89 -12.47 -8.57 -2.58
CA HIS A 89 -13.71 -9.08 -3.15
C HIS A 89 -13.62 -10.52 -3.64
N GLY A 90 -12.43 -11.12 -3.67
CA GLY A 90 -12.22 -12.49 -4.10
C GLY A 90 -12.90 -13.48 -3.15
N HIS A 91 -13.83 -14.26 -3.67
CA HIS A 91 -14.48 -15.34 -2.93
C HIS A 91 -13.48 -16.49 -2.69
N GLY A 92 -12.88 -16.51 -1.49
CA GLY A 92 -12.54 -17.75 -0.78
C GLY A 92 -11.44 -18.67 -1.33
N GLY A 93 -10.52 -18.18 -2.18
CA GLY A 93 -9.47 -19.02 -2.77
C GLY A 93 -8.13 -18.31 -2.90
N TRP A 94 -7.62 -17.72 -1.82
CA TRP A 94 -6.30 -17.08 -1.88
C TRP A 94 -5.17 -18.08 -1.62
N THR A 95 -4.40 -18.40 -2.67
CA THR A 95 -3.24 -19.32 -2.64
C THR A 95 -1.93 -18.66 -3.12
N GLY A 96 -1.92 -17.36 -3.38
CA GLY A 96 -0.83 -16.69 -4.08
C GLY A 96 0.12 -15.89 -3.19
N GLY A 97 0.80 -16.52 -2.24
CA GLY A 97 1.83 -15.86 -1.41
C GLY A 97 2.87 -15.12 -2.28
N GLU A 98 3.44 -15.82 -3.26
CA GLU A 98 4.42 -15.29 -4.22
C GLU A 98 3.90 -14.07 -5.01
N THR A 99 2.63 -14.08 -5.40
CA THR A 99 2.00 -12.97 -6.14
C THR A 99 1.96 -11.71 -5.27
N VAL A 100 1.60 -11.85 -3.99
CA VAL A 100 1.55 -10.72 -3.05
C VAL A 100 2.97 -10.26 -2.68
N HIS A 101 3.93 -11.17 -2.55
CA HIS A 101 5.34 -10.82 -2.35
C HIS A 101 5.87 -9.94 -3.49
N ARG A 102 5.65 -10.36 -4.74
CA ARG A 102 6.04 -9.56 -5.92
C ARG A 102 5.31 -8.23 -5.96
N ALA A 103 4.02 -8.20 -5.63
CA ALA A 103 3.25 -6.97 -5.60
C ALA A 103 3.78 -5.99 -4.53
N LEU A 104 4.17 -6.48 -3.36
CA LEU A 104 4.81 -5.67 -2.31
C LEU A 104 6.15 -5.12 -2.79
N ASP A 105 6.97 -5.94 -3.45
CA ASP A 105 8.24 -5.47 -4.02
C ASP A 105 8.03 -4.38 -5.08
N THR A 106 7.02 -4.54 -5.94
CA THR A 106 6.62 -3.50 -6.89
C THR A 106 6.16 -2.24 -6.16
N ALA A 107 5.34 -2.36 -5.11
CA ALA A 107 4.89 -1.22 -4.30
C ALA A 107 6.06 -0.47 -3.65
N PHE A 108 7.04 -1.20 -3.08
CA PHE A 108 8.25 -0.62 -2.51
C PHE A 108 9.12 0.09 -3.55
N LYS A 109 9.34 -0.54 -4.71
CA LYS A 109 10.09 0.08 -5.81
C LYS A 109 9.40 1.34 -6.30
N TRP A 110 8.07 1.29 -6.46
CA TRP A 110 7.27 2.43 -6.86
C TRP A 110 7.39 3.57 -5.84
N ILE A 111 7.19 3.32 -4.54
CA ILE A 111 7.38 4.36 -3.51
C ILE A 111 8.80 4.93 -3.56
N LYS A 112 9.82 4.10 -3.69
CA LYS A 112 11.22 4.57 -3.71
C LYS A 112 11.46 5.53 -4.89
N VAL A 113 10.98 5.18 -6.09
CA VAL A 113 11.13 6.02 -7.29
C VAL A 113 10.27 7.27 -7.18
N THR A 114 9.00 7.14 -6.81
CA THR A 114 8.04 8.25 -6.70
C THR A 114 8.41 9.22 -5.58
N CYS A 115 8.87 8.74 -4.42
CA CYS A 115 9.30 9.62 -3.32
C CYS A 115 10.58 10.40 -3.66
N LEU A 116 11.47 9.84 -4.50
CA LEU A 116 12.65 10.53 -5.03
C LEU A 116 12.29 11.57 -6.11
N LEU A 117 11.28 11.29 -6.95
CA LEU A 117 10.82 12.18 -8.01
C LEU A 117 9.91 13.31 -7.49
N TYR A 118 9.05 13.03 -6.51
CA TYR A 118 8.06 13.97 -5.96
C TYR A 118 8.48 14.52 -4.59
N LYS A 119 9.74 14.94 -4.45
CA LYS A 119 10.31 15.59 -3.24
C LYS A 119 9.47 16.76 -2.67
N PHE A 120 8.48 17.27 -3.42
CA PHE A 120 7.62 18.40 -3.04
C PHE A 120 6.16 18.05 -2.68
N MET A 121 5.63 16.88 -3.06
CA MET A 121 4.17 16.65 -2.94
C MET A 121 3.74 15.91 -1.65
N PHE A 122 4.68 15.24 -0.97
CA PHE A 122 4.44 14.54 0.29
C PHE A 122 4.84 15.34 1.55
N ALA A 123 5.49 16.50 1.36
CA ALA A 123 5.97 17.34 2.46
C ALA A 123 4.95 18.40 2.92
N VAL A 124 3.86 18.60 2.18
CA VAL A 124 2.87 19.65 2.45
C VAL A 124 1.45 19.11 2.27
N LEU A 125 0.95 18.33 3.24
CA LEU A 125 -0.49 18.07 3.50
C LEU A 125 -0.72 17.33 4.81
#